data_AF-A0A9L0S0Y3-F1
#
_entry.id   AF-A0A9L0S0Y3-F1
#
_cell.length_a   1.000
_cell.length_b   1.000
_cell.length_c   1.000
_cell.angle_alpha   90.00
_cell.angle_beta   90.00
_cell.angle_gamma   90.00
#
_symmetry.space_group_name_H-M   'P 1'
#
loop_
_entity.id
_entity.type
_entity.pdbx_description
1 polymer ?
#
loop_
_entity_poly.entity_id
_entity_poly.type
_entity_poly.pdbx_seq_one_letter_code
_entity_poly.pdbx_strand_id
1 'polypeptide(L)' 'MAKAHDKEKTLRVGRQKKITYKGTPIRLSADFSAETLQARRGWNDIVKILKDKNLQPIILYPAKISFRYGEIKTFLDK' A
#
# COMPACT_ATOMS: atom_id res chain seq x y z
N MET A 1 -1.29 -15.42 -10.89
CA MET A 1 -2.24 -14.70 -10.01
C MET A 1 -2.00 -14.99 -8.52
N ALA A 2 -1.86 -16.26 -8.09
CA ALA A 2 -1.67 -16.63 -6.67
C ALA A 2 -0.50 -15.90 -5.96
N LYS A 3 0.67 -15.81 -6.59
CA LYS A 3 1.88 -15.21 -6.01
C LYS A 3 1.76 -13.72 -5.63
N ALA A 4 0.94 -12.94 -6.33
CA ALA A 4 0.78 -11.52 -6.07
C ALA A 4 -0.12 -11.26 -4.86
N HIS A 5 -1.18 -12.06 -4.71
CA HIS A 5 -2.11 -11.99 -3.60
C HIS A 5 -1.46 -12.37 -2.26
N ASP A 6 -0.57 -13.36 -2.26
CA ASP A 6 0.17 -13.75 -1.06
C ASP A 6 1.14 -12.64 -0.61
N LYS A 7 1.88 -12.04 -1.56
CA LYS A 7 2.74 -10.87 -1.30
C LYS A 7 1.95 -9.71 -0.71
N GLU A 8 0.77 -9.43 -1.24
CA GLU A 8 -0.10 -8.35 -0.75
C GLU A 8 -0.57 -8.58 0.69
N LYS A 9 -1.01 -9.81 1.01
CA LYS A 9 -1.39 -10.19 2.38
C LYS A 9 -0.24 -9.99 3.37
N THR A 10 0.96 -10.46 3.03
CA THR A 10 2.14 -10.30 3.89
C THR A 10 2.50 -8.83 4.11
N LEU A 11 2.48 -8.01 3.05
CA LEU A 11 2.75 -6.56 3.16
C LEU A 11 1.68 -5.84 3.98
N ARG A 12 0.42 -6.27 3.89
CA ARG A 12 -0.68 -5.71 4.69
C ARG A 12 -0.45 -5.99 6.18
N VAL A 13 -0.08 -7.21 6.54
CA VAL A 13 0.25 -7.58 7.93
C VAL A 13 1.44 -6.77 8.43
N GLY A 14 2.51 -6.63 7.62
CA GLY A 14 3.69 -5.86 7.99
C GLY A 14 3.49 -4.34 8.12
N ARG A 15 2.38 -3.79 7.60
CA ARG A 15 1.99 -2.39 7.81
C ARG A 15 1.15 -2.19 9.07
N GLN A 16 0.36 -3.19 9.45
CA GLN A 16 -0.51 -3.11 10.63
C GLN A 16 0.22 -3.43 11.93
N LYS A 17 1.23 -4.30 11.88
CA LYS A 17 2.00 -4.74 13.06
C LYS A 17 3.49 -4.56 12.83
N LYS A 18 4.21 -4.24 13.91
CA LYS A 18 5.68 -4.23 13.92
C LYS A 18 6.17 -5.67 13.83
N ILE A 19 6.84 -6.02 12.74
CA ILE A 19 7.42 -7.35 12.56
C ILE A 19 8.78 -7.37 13.25
N THR A 20 9.05 -8.41 14.03
CA THR A 20 10.33 -8.65 14.69
C THR A 20 10.92 -9.96 14.20
N TYR A 21 12.23 -9.97 13.97
CA TYR A 21 13.01 -11.17 13.65
C TYR A 21 14.21 -11.21 14.58
N LYS A 22 14.34 -12.31 15.35
CA LYS A 22 15.42 -12.48 16.34
C LYS A 22 15.56 -11.28 17.29
N GLY A 23 14.45 -10.73 17.77
CA GLY A 23 14.42 -9.56 18.66
C GLY A 23 14.64 -8.21 17.97
N THR A 24 15.03 -8.19 16.68
CA THR A 24 15.24 -6.95 15.93
C THR A 24 13.99 -6.58 15.12
N PRO A 25 13.50 -5.33 15.20
CA PRO A 25 12.38 -4.90 14.37
C PRO A 25 12.80 -4.78 12.90
N ILE A 26 12.00 -5.37 12.02
CA ILE A 26 12.24 -5.36 10.58
C ILE A 26 11.04 -4.74 9.84
N ARG A 27 11.32 -4.11 8.70
CA ARG A 27 10.31 -3.52 7.84
C ARG A 27 10.25 -4.30 6.53
N LEU A 28 9.09 -4.88 6.24
CA LEU A 28 8.85 -5.50 4.94
C LEU A 28 8.49 -4.42 3.92
N SER A 29 9.22 -4.40 2.81
CA SER A 29 8.93 -3.57 1.64
C SER A 29 8.88 -4.47 0.42
N ALA A 30 8.00 -4.16 -0.54
CA ALA A 30 8.00 -4.83 -1.83
C ALA A 30 9.12 -4.27 -2.72
N ASP A 31 9.72 -5.16 -3.49
CA ASP A 31 10.62 -4.80 -4.56
C ASP A 31 9.80 -4.44 -5.81
N PHE A 32 9.96 -3.21 -6.30
CA PHE A 32 9.18 -2.61 -7.37
C PHE A 32 10.11 -2.05 -8.45
N SER A 33 9.68 -2.08 -9.72
CA SER A 33 10.39 -1.38 -10.80
C SER A 33 10.43 0.13 -10.57
N ALA A 34 11.37 0.82 -11.20
CA ALA A 34 11.48 2.28 -11.13
C ALA A 34 10.17 2.99 -11.53
N GLU A 35 9.53 2.52 -12.60
CA GLU A 35 8.23 3.03 -13.06
C GLU A 35 7.14 2.86 -11.99
N THR A 36 7.04 1.68 -11.37
CA THR A 36 6.04 1.41 -10.32
C THR A 36 6.32 2.24 -9.07
N LEU A 37 7.59 2.48 -8.74
CA LEU A 37 7.98 3.36 -7.63
C LEU A 37 7.59 4.81 -7.91
N GLN A 38 7.74 5.28 -9.15
CA GLN A 38 7.35 6.62 -9.56
C GLN A 38 5.83 6.80 -9.50
N ALA A 39 5.06 5.87 -10.07
CA ALA A 39 3.61 5.79 -9.94
C ALA A 39 3.15 5.90 -8.48
N ARG A 40 3.76 5.10 -7.58
CA ARG A 40 3.48 5.14 -6.14
C ARG A 40 3.81 6.47 -5.48
N ARG A 41 4.88 7.15 -5.91
CA ARG A 41 5.22 8.48 -5.40
C ARG A 41 4.18 9.52 -5.81
N GLY A 42 3.63 9.43 -7.03
CA GLY A 42 2.53 10.28 -7.48
C GLY A 42 1.30 10.22 -6.57
N TRP A 43 1.04 9.07 -5.94
CA TRP A 43 -0.05 8.91 -4.98
C TRP A 43 0.22 9.52 -3.60
N ASN A 44 1.44 9.94 -3.25
CA ASN A 44 1.75 10.41 -1.89
C ASN A 44 0.94 11.64 -1.49
N ASP A 45 0.80 12.62 -2.38
CA ASP A 45 0.04 13.84 -2.11
C ASP A 45 -1.45 13.54 -1.97
N ILE A 46 -1.97 12.66 -2.82
CA ILE A 46 -3.36 12.19 -2.78
C ILE A 46 -3.64 11.45 -1.47
N VAL A 47 -2.74 10.57 -1.04
CA VAL A 47 -2.86 9.85 0.24
C VAL A 47 -2.87 10.82 1.43
N LYS A 48 -2.08 11.90 1.37
CA LYS A 48 -2.09 12.93 2.43
C LYS A 48 -3.46 13.60 2.52
N ILE A 49 -4.00 14.07 1.39
CA ILE A 49 -5.33 14.70 1.33
C ILE A 49 -6.43 13.73 1.80
N LEU A 50 -6.37 12.47 1.39
CA LEU A 50 -7.36 11.45 1.79
C LEU A 50 -7.29 11.11 3.28
N LYS A 51 -6.09 11.19 3.89
CA LYS A 51 -5.93 11.06 5.35
C LYS A 51 -6.50 12.26 6.10
N ASP A 52 -6.29 13.47 5.59
CA ASP A 52 -6.85 14.70 6.18
C ASP A 52 -8.39 14.69 6.15
N LYS A 53 -9.00 13.97 5.20
CA LYS A 53 -10.45 13.74 5.11
C LYS A 53 -10.94 12.47 5.83
N ASN A 54 -10.11 11.81 6.63
CA ASN A 54 -10.43 10.58 7.37
C ASN A 54 -10.88 9.38 6.50
N LEU A 55 -10.50 9.33 5.21
CA LEU A 55 -10.97 8.30 4.25
C LEU A 55 -10.16 6.98 4.28
N GLN A 56 -9.19 6.87 5.20
CA GLN A 56 -8.33 5.69 5.42
C GLN A 56 -7.79 5.07 4.12
N PRO A 57 -6.99 5.82 3.33
CA PRO A 57 -6.48 5.32 2.05
C PRO A 57 -5.50 4.15 2.19
N ILE A 58 -5.60 3.19 1.27
CA ILE A 58 -4.77 1.99 1.19
C ILE A 58 -4.11 1.93 -0.19
N ILE A 59 -2.78 1.87 -0.24
CA ILE A 59 -2.04 1.62 -1.48
C ILE A 59 -1.88 0.10 -1.66
N LEU A 60 -2.53 -0.46 -2.67
CA LEU A 60 -2.49 -1.87 -3.05
C LEU A 60 -1.37 -2.15 -4.07
N TYR A 61 -1.09 -3.43 -4.33
CA TYR A 61 -0.10 -3.85 -5.32
C TYR A 61 -0.68 -3.74 -6.76
N PRO A 62 0.12 -3.37 -7.78
CA PRO A 62 1.47 -2.81 -7.72
C PRO A 62 1.50 -1.29 -7.54
N ALA A 63 0.50 -0.53 -7.98
CA ALA A 63 0.41 0.93 -7.80
C ALA A 63 -1.06 1.40 -7.84
N LYS A 64 -1.94 0.71 -7.08
CA LYS A 64 -3.36 1.06 -6.97
C LYS A 64 -3.62 1.76 -5.65
N ILE A 65 -4.58 2.68 -5.61
CA ILE A 65 -5.07 3.28 -4.37
C ILE A 65 -6.54 2.90 -4.16
N SER A 66 -6.91 2.52 -2.94
CA SER A 66 -8.29 2.32 -2.54
C SER A 66 -8.61 3.13 -1.29
N PHE A 67 -9.82 3.66 -1.20
CA PHE A 67 -10.30 4.37 -0.04
C PHE A 67 -11.82 4.24 0.08
N ARG A 68 -12.35 4.49 1.29
CA ARG A 68 -13.78 4.36 1.56
C ARG A 68 -14.46 5.72 1.43
N TYR A 69 -15.46 5.82 0.57
CA TYR A 69 -16.31 7.00 0.41
C TYR A 69 -17.75 6.54 0.18
N GLY A 70 -18.44 6.18 1.27
CA GLY A 70 -19.66 5.35 1.24
C GLY A 70 -19.34 3.90 0.87
N GLU A 71 -18.87 3.70 -0.35
CA GLU A 71 -18.39 2.43 -0.90
C GLU A 71 -16.86 2.42 -1.03
N ILE A 72 -16.25 1.23 -1.19
CA ILE A 72 -14.81 1.11 -1.45
C ILE A 72 -14.57 1.42 -2.93
N LYS A 73 -13.85 2.51 -3.21
CA LYS A 73 -13.41 2.85 -4.56
C LYS A 73 -11.95 2.50 -4.72
N THR A 74 -11.60 1.92 -5.87
CA THR A 74 -10.22 1.56 -6.22
C THR A 74 -9.85 2.24 -7.54
N PHE A 75 -8.71 2.92 -7.54
CA PHE A 75 -8.15 3.61 -8.70
C PHE A 75 -6.81 2.96 -9.04
N LEU A 76 -6.56 2.80 -10.33
CA LEU A 76 -5.32 2.27 -10.89
C LEU A 76 -4.56 3.41 -11.57
N ASP A 77 -3.26 3.46 -11.36
CA ASP A 77 -2.38 4.34 -12.15
C ASP A 77 -2.23 3.79 -13.56
N LYS A 78 -2.27 4.67 -14.56
CA LYS A 78 -2.37 4.31 -15.98
C LYS A 78 -1.12 3.62 -16.51
#